data_AF-A0A514WZE2-F1
#
_entry.id   AF-A0A514WZE2-F1
#
_cell.length_a   1.000
_cell.length_b   1.000
_cell.length_c   1.000
_cell.angle_alpha   90.00
_cell.angle_beta   90.00
_cell.angle_gamma   90.00
#
_symmetry.space_group_name_H-M   'P 1'
#
loop_
_entity.id
_entity.type
_entity.pdbx_description
1 polymer ?
#
loop_
_entity_poly.entity_id
_entity_poly.type
_entity_poly.pdbx_seq_one_letter_code
_entity_poly.pdbx_strand_id
1 'polypeptide(L)'
;MKKNSAKIHPDHGVHKKRLNRVRGQIDGIEKMIDERRYCPDILIQLRAASKALESIEAEIMQTHILGCVKTAMKSRDEKEVSKKVGEIMTLVRR
;
A
#
# COMPACT_ATOMS: atom_id res chain seq x y z
N MET A 1 16.93 -6.98 33.00
CA MET A 1 17.15 -6.74 31.56
C MET A 1 16.08 -7.50 30.77
N LYS A 2 14.95 -6.86 30.44
CA LYS A 2 13.87 -7.47 29.64
C LYS A 2 14.01 -6.96 28.21
N LYS A 3 14.41 -7.83 27.27
CA LYS A 3 14.57 -7.48 25.85
C LYS A 3 13.18 -7.17 25.28
N ASN A 4 13.02 -5.93 24.83
CA ASN A 4 11.83 -5.42 24.17
C ASN A 4 11.72 -6.08 22.79
N SER A 5 10.75 -6.97 22.58
CA SER A 5 10.46 -7.62 21.30
C SER A 5 9.73 -6.64 20.37
N ALA A 6 10.44 -5.62 19.89
CA ALA A 6 9.92 -4.71 18.89
C ALA A 6 9.59 -5.49 17.61
N LYS A 7 8.31 -5.51 17.21
CA LYS A 7 7.85 -6.09 15.95
C LYS A 7 8.54 -5.35 14.80
N ILE A 8 9.47 -6.02 14.11
CA ILE A 8 10.17 -5.47 12.95
C ILE A 8 9.23 -5.61 11.75
N HIS A 9 8.58 -4.50 11.36
CA HIS A 9 7.83 -4.42 10.11
C HIS A 9 8.78 -4.08 8.95
N PRO A 10 8.50 -4.56 7.72
CA PRO A 10 9.29 -4.17 6.56
C PRO A 10 9.32 -2.65 6.38
N ASP A 11 10.47 -2.12 5.94
CA ASP A 11 10.55 -0.71 5.55
C ASP A 11 9.85 -0.49 4.20
N HIS A 12 9.08 0.59 4.15
CA HIS A 12 8.30 1.03 3.00
C HIS A 12 8.69 2.43 2.53
N GLY A 13 9.79 3.00 3.05
CA GLY A 13 10.27 4.34 2.72
C GLY A 13 10.42 4.58 1.21
N VAL A 14 10.74 3.54 0.44
CA VAL A 14 10.86 3.59 -1.03
C VAL A 14 9.57 4.05 -1.73
N HIS A 15 8.40 3.75 -1.16
CA HIS A 15 7.11 4.12 -1.77
C HIS A 15 6.75 5.60 -1.54
N LYS A 16 7.41 6.31 -0.59
CA LYS A 16 7.16 7.74 -0.31
C LYS A 16 7.34 8.62 -1.55
N LYS A 17 8.36 8.34 -2.37
CA LYS A 17 8.58 9.09 -3.62
C LYS A 17 7.41 8.95 -4.59
N ARG A 18 6.77 7.77 -4.64
CA ARG A 18 5.61 7.51 -5.49
C ARG A 18 4.34 8.14 -4.93
N LEU A 19 4.15 8.07 -3.61
CA LEU A 19 3.05 8.77 -2.94
C LEU A 19 3.12 10.29 -3.16
N ASN A 20 4.32 10.88 -3.14
CA ASN A 20 4.49 12.31 -3.45
C ASN A 20 4.10 12.64 -4.90
N ARG A 21 4.33 11.73 -5.85
CA ARG A 21 3.85 11.92 -7.24
C ARG A 21 2.33 11.85 -7.32
N VAL A 22 1.71 10.90 -6.62
CA VAL A 22 0.24 10.81 -6.54
C VAL A 22 -0.33 12.07 -5.93
N ARG A 23 0.27 12.63 -4.87
CA ARG A 23 -0.15 13.92 -4.30
C ARG A 23 -0.18 15.02 -5.37
N GLY A 24 0.89 15.16 -6.16
CA GLY A 24 0.90 16.13 -7.26
C GLY A 24 -0.15 15.85 -8.35
N GLN A 25 -0.54 14.60 -8.57
CA GLN A 25 -1.67 14.27 -9.45
C GLN A 25 -3.01 14.74 -8.85
N ILE A 26 -3.22 14.54 -7.55
CA ILE A 26 -4.42 15.02 -6.85
C ILE A 26 -4.49 16.55 -6.91
N ASP A 27 -3.41 17.25 -6.57
CA ASP A 27 -3.34 18.72 -6.64
C ASP A 27 -3.64 19.21 -8.08
N GLY A 28 -3.13 18.48 -9.09
CA GLY A 28 -3.43 18.76 -10.49
C GLY A 28 -4.91 18.58 -10.84
N ILE A 29 -5.54 17.51 -10.36
CA ILE A 29 -6.96 17.22 -10.57
C ILE A 29 -7.84 18.30 -9.94
N GLU A 30 -7.54 18.74 -8.72
CA GLU A 30 -8.24 19.83 -8.05
C GLU A 30 -8.22 21.10 -8.90
N LYS A 31 -7.04 21.47 -9.42
CA LYS A 31 -6.92 22.61 -10.34
C LYS A 31 -7.73 22.43 -11.62
N MET A 32 -7.79 21.23 -12.19
CA MET A 32 -8.61 20.96 -13.39
C MET A 32 -10.11 21.16 -13.10
N ILE A 33 -10.56 20.86 -11.88
CA ILE A 33 -11.94 21.08 -11.45
C ILE A 33 -12.22 22.58 -11.29
N ASP A 34 -11.32 23.32 -10.64
CA ASP A 34 -11.43 24.78 -10.48
C ASP A 34 -11.47 25.50 -11.83
N GLU A 35 -10.68 25.03 -12.79
CA GLU A 35 -10.63 25.51 -14.17
C GLU A 35 -11.81 25.03 -15.04
N ARG A 36 -12.73 24.24 -14.48
CA ARG A 36 -13.90 23.66 -15.18
C ARG A 36 -13.51 22.93 -16.47
N ARG A 37 -12.42 22.16 -16.43
CA ARG A 37 -11.93 21.40 -17.58
C ARG A 37 -12.91 20.31 -18.00
N TYR A 38 -12.74 19.86 -19.25
CA TYR A 38 -13.58 18.83 -19.86
C TYR A 38 -13.58 17.54 -19.03
N CYS A 39 -14.76 17.04 -18.68
CA CYS A 39 -14.92 15.95 -17.72
C CYS A 39 -14.10 14.69 -18.07
N PRO A 40 -14.03 14.22 -19.33
CA PRO A 40 -13.18 13.08 -19.69
C PRO A 40 -11.70 13.26 -19.34
N ASP A 41 -11.13 14.46 -19.44
CA ASP A 41 -9.73 14.70 -19.07
C ASP A 41 -9.52 14.51 -17.56
N ILE A 42 -10.46 15.01 -16.76
CA ILE A 42 -10.44 14.85 -15.30
C ILE A 42 -10.55 13.36 -14.94
N LEU A 43 -11.44 12.63 -15.60
CA LEU A 43 -11.61 11.19 -15.41
C LEU A 43 -10.34 10.40 -15.78
N ILE A 44 -9.62 10.80 -16.83
CA ILE A 44 -8.34 10.18 -17.20
C ILE A 44 -7.30 10.39 -16.09
N GLN A 45 -7.18 11.62 -15.55
CA GLN A 45 -6.23 11.90 -14.47
C GLN A 45 -6.59 11.18 -13.17
N LEU A 46 -7.88 11.14 -12.81
CA LEU A 46 -8.36 10.35 -11.66
C LEU A 46 -7.98 8.88 -11.80
N ARG A 47 -8.21 8.27 -12.97
CA ARG A 47 -7.82 6.87 -13.23
C ARG A 47 -6.30 6.68 -13.12
N ALA A 48 -5.50 7.62 -13.60
CA ALA A 48 -4.05 7.55 -13.48
C ALA A 48 -3.60 7.59 -12.01
N ALA A 49 -4.18 8.45 -11.18
CA ALA A 49 -3.91 8.53 -9.75
C ALA A 49 -4.34 7.23 -9.02
N SER A 50 -5.54 6.72 -9.32
CA SER A 50 -6.02 5.44 -8.77
C SER A 50 -5.09 4.28 -9.12
N LYS A 51 -4.67 4.14 -10.38
CA LYS A 51 -3.72 3.08 -10.79
C LYS A 51 -2.35 3.20 -10.14
N ALA A 52 -1.88 4.43 -9.91
CA ALA A 52 -0.65 4.64 -9.18
C ALA A 52 -0.76 4.18 -7.71
N LEU A 53 -1.89 4.45 -7.05
CA LEU A 53 -2.17 3.96 -5.69
C LEU A 53 -2.30 2.44 -5.62
N GLU A 54 -3.09 1.83 -6.51
CA GLU A 54 -3.24 0.36 -6.60
C GLU A 54 -1.87 -0.33 -6.75
N SER A 55 -0.98 0.24 -7.55
CA SER A 55 0.36 -0.31 -7.74
C SER A 55 1.24 -0.18 -6.49
N ILE A 56 1.13 0.92 -5.73
CA ILE A 56 1.85 1.09 -4.45
C ILE A 56 1.32 0.07 -3.42
N GLU A 57 0.00 -0.07 -3.34
CA GLU A 57 -0.66 -1.04 -2.46
C GLU A 57 -0.21 -2.48 -2.74
N ALA A 58 -0.19 -2.88 -4.02
CA ALA A 58 0.25 -4.20 -4.44
C ALA A 58 1.71 -4.51 -4.01
N GLU A 59 2.62 -3.55 -4.14
CA GLU A 59 4.02 -3.73 -3.71
C GLU A 59 4.18 -3.83 -2.19
N ILE A 60 3.41 -3.03 -1.43
CA ILE A 60 3.40 -3.10 0.04
C ILE A 60 2.88 -4.48 0.48
N MET A 61 1.79 -4.96 -0.14
CA MET A 61 1.22 -6.27 0.12
C MET A 61 2.21 -7.40 -0.23
N GLN A 62 2.88 -7.33 -1.38
CA GLN A 62 3.91 -8.30 -1.76
C GLN A 62 5.04 -8.35 -0.72
N THR A 63 5.49 -7.19 -0.25
CA THR A 63 6.53 -7.08 0.78
C THR A 63 6.07 -7.71 2.10
N HIS A 64 4.81 -7.53 2.49
CA HIS A 64 4.25 -8.18 3.67
C HIS A 64 4.27 -9.71 3.54
N ILE A 65 3.82 -10.24 2.40
CA ILE A 65 3.79 -11.69 2.16
C ILE A 65 5.21 -12.27 2.19
N LEU A 66 6.16 -11.64 1.48
CA LEU A 66 7.54 -12.11 1.40
C LEU A 66 8.34 -11.92 2.70
N GLY A 67 7.97 -10.96 3.54
CA GLY A 67 8.64 -10.66 4.81
C GLY A 67 7.97 -11.35 6.01
N CYS A 68 6.76 -10.89 6.35
CA CYS A 68 6.04 -11.30 7.56
C CYS A 68 5.59 -12.77 7.50
N VAL A 69 4.97 -13.20 6.39
CA VAL A 69 4.49 -14.59 6.26
C VAL A 69 5.66 -15.55 6.14
N LYS A 70 6.67 -15.23 5.32
CA LYS A 70 7.90 -16.05 5.21
C LYS A 70 8.61 -16.23 6.55
N THR A 71 8.64 -15.19 7.39
CA THR A 71 9.26 -15.27 8.72
C THR A 71 8.43 -16.13 9.67
N ALA A 72 7.10 -16.01 9.64
CA ALA A 72 6.20 -16.90 10.41
C ALA A 72 6.31 -18.37 9.96
N MET A 73 6.47 -18.63 8.66
CA MET A 73 6.69 -20.01 8.19
C MET A 73 8.01 -20.60 8.72
N LYS A 74 9.05 -19.78 8.89
CA LYS A 74 10.32 -20.22 9.49
C LYS A 74 10.19 -20.55 10.98
N SER A 75 9.25 -19.94 11.70
CA SER A 75 9.03 -20.26 13.13
C SER A 75 8.28 -21.57 13.35
N ARG A 76 7.77 -22.22 12.28
CA ARG A 76 6.97 -23.46 12.33
C ARG A 76 5.74 -23.39 13.25
N ASP A 77 5.24 -22.19 13.50
CA ASP A 77 4.02 -21.96 14.28
C ASP A 77 2.86 -21.68 13.33
N GLU A 78 2.03 -22.70 13.11
CA GLU A 78 0.87 -22.62 12.22
C GLU A 78 -0.16 -21.56 12.66
N LYS A 79 -0.23 -21.24 13.96
CA LYS A 79 -1.15 -20.21 14.45
C LYS A 79 -0.65 -18.82 14.04
N GLU A 80 0.65 -18.57 14.17
CA GLU A 80 1.23 -17.29 13.73
C GLU A 80 1.20 -17.14 12.20
N VAL A 81 1.39 -18.22 11.43
CA VAL A 81 1.19 -18.19 9.97
C VAL A 81 -0.26 -17.85 9.62
N SER A 82 -1.24 -18.58 10.19
CA SER A 82 -2.66 -18.38 9.92
C SER A 82 -3.12 -16.96 10.28
N LYS A 83 -2.61 -16.42 11.39
CA LYS A 83 -2.87 -15.05 11.81
C LYS A 83 -2.34 -14.03 10.81
N LYS A 84 -1.09 -14.18 10.34
CA LYS A 84 -0.49 -13.24 9.37
C LYS A 84 -1.16 -13.29 8.00
N VAL A 85 -1.57 -14.47 7.56
CA VAL A 85 -2.38 -14.61 6.33
C VAL A 85 -3.77 -13.99 6.54
N GLY A 86 -4.41 -14.24 7.69
CA GLY A 86 -5.71 -13.67 8.03
C GLY A 86 -5.73 -12.14 8.04
N GLU A 87 -4.69 -11.51 8.60
CA GLU A 87 -4.51 -10.04 8.60
C GLU A 87 -4.65 -9.47 7.17
N ILE A 88 -3.98 -10.04 6.16
CA ILE A 88 -4.06 -9.57 4.76
C ILE A 88 -5.40 -9.95 4.10
N MET A 89 -5.93 -11.14 4.36
CA MET A 89 -7.20 -11.57 3.76
C MET A 89 -8.38 -10.66 4.14
N THR A 90 -8.32 -9.98 5.29
CA THR A 90 -9.33 -8.97 5.65
C THR A 90 -9.25 -7.70 4.81
N LEU A 91 -8.07 -7.35 4.29
CA LEU A 91 -7.88 -6.16 3.47
C LEU A 91 -8.32 -6.40 2.02
N VAL A 92 -8.06 -7.58 1.48
CA VAL A 92 -8.42 -7.96 0.10
C VAL A 92 -9.93 -8.08 -0.13
N ARG A 93 -10.71 -8.31 0.93
CA ARG A 93 -12.17 -8.47 0.86
C ARG A 93 -12.94 -7.16 0.97
N ARG A 94 -12.26 -6.03 1.16
CA ARG A 94 -12.87 -4.69 1.18
C ARG A 94 -12.94 -4.13 -0.23
#